data_AF-A0A7W8N8R5-F1
#
_entry.id   AF-A0A7W8N8R5-F1
#
_cell.length_a   1.000
_cell.length_b   1.000
_cell.length_c   1.000
_cell.angle_alpha   90.00
_cell.angle_beta   90.00
_cell.angle_gamma   90.00
#
_symmetry.space_group_name_H-M   'P 1'
#
loop_
_entity.id
_entity.type
_entity.pdbx_description
1 polymer ?
#
loop_
_entity_poly.entity_id
_entity_poly.type
_entity_poly.pdbx_seq_one_letter_code
_entity_poly.pdbx_strand_id
1 'polypeptide(L)' 'MTTKSSDTGLGLTIVKRMIENQGGTIALHDSSEKGTTFVISLPIGRKEE' A
#
# COMPACT_ATOMS: atom_id res chain seq x y z
N MET A 1 -2.76 24.38 5.88
CA MET A 1 -3.84 23.39 5.96
C MET A 1 -3.23 22.00 5.88
N THR A 2 -3.26 21.22 6.96
CA THR A 2 -3.25 19.75 6.87
C THR A 2 -4.13 19.25 8.02
N THR A 3 -5.41 19.60 7.94
CA THR A 3 -6.45 19.25 8.92
C THR A 3 -6.92 17.81 8.70
N LYS A 4 -6.48 16.91 9.59
CA LYS A 4 -7.30 15.94 10.35
C LYS A 4 -8.76 15.79 9.86
N SER A 5 -9.15 14.64 9.32
CA SER A 5 -10.50 14.03 9.40
C SER A 5 -10.67 12.93 8.35
N SER A 6 -10.99 11.72 8.79
CA SER A 6 -11.83 10.80 8.00
C SER A 6 -11.34 10.49 6.58
N ASP A 7 -10.12 9.98 6.42
CA ASP A 7 -9.74 9.34 5.17
C ASP A 7 -10.67 8.14 4.98
N THR A 8 -11.48 8.15 3.92
CA THR A 8 -12.55 7.18 3.64
C THR A 8 -12.01 5.79 3.26
N GLY A 9 -10.80 5.43 3.72
CA GLY A 9 -9.98 4.36 3.16
C GLY A 9 -9.36 4.71 1.81
N LEU A 10 -9.39 5.98 1.40
CA LEU A 10 -8.92 6.43 0.09
C LEU A 10 -7.41 6.34 -0.05
N GLY A 11 -6.64 6.75 0.97
CA GLY A 11 -5.18 6.68 0.93
C GLY A 11 -4.65 5.27 0.61
N LEU A 12 -5.11 4.24 1.32
CA LEU A 12 -4.68 2.87 1.08
C LEU A 12 -5.18 2.32 -0.26
N THR A 13 -6.35 2.77 -0.72
CA THR A 13 -6.89 2.40 -2.04
C THR A 13 -6.04 2.98 -3.18
N ILE A 14 -5.55 4.22 -3.05
CA ILE A 14 -4.64 4.85 -4.02
C ILE A 14 -3.32 4.08 -4.05
N VAL A 15 -2.75 3.80 -2.88
CA VAL A 15 -1.49 3.03 -2.75
C VAL A 15 -1.65 1.63 -3.36
N LYS A 16 -2.76 0.93 -3.07
CA LYS A 16 -3.07 -0.38 -3.65
C LYS A 16 -3.07 -0.32 -5.18
N ARG A 17 -3.81 0.63 -5.78
CA ARG A 17 -3.88 0.80 -7.23
C ARG A 17 -2.51 1.10 -7.85
N MET A 18 -1.69 1.92 -7.20
CA MET A 18 -0.34 2.22 -7.68
C MET A 18 0.55 0.98 -7.69
N ILE A 19 0.51 0.19 -6.62
CA ILE A 19 1.29 -1.04 -6.49
C ILE A 19 0.83 -2.09 -7.52
N GLU A 20 -0.48 -2.29 -7.67
CA GLU A 20 -1.05 -3.20 -8.67
C GLU A 20 -0.68 -2.78 -10.10
N ASN A 21 -0.72 -1.48 -10.41
CA ASN A 21 -0.29 -0.95 -11.71
C ASN A 21 1.21 -1.19 -12.00
N GLN A 22 2.05 -1.25 -10.96
CA GLN A 22 3.47 -1.57 -11.08
C GLN A 22 3.74 -3.09 -11.13
N GLY A 23 2.69 -3.92 -11.18
CA GLY A 23 2.80 -5.38 -11.14
C GLY A 23 3.19 -5.94 -9.78
N GLY A 24 3.09 -5.12 -8.73
CA GLY A 24 3.30 -5.53 -7.35
C GLY A 24 2.02 -6.00 -6.66
N THR A 25 2.14 -6.27 -5.37
CA THR A 25 1.04 -6.70 -4.51
C THR A 25 1.18 -6.08 -3.13
N ILE A 26 0.05 -5.80 -2.48
CA ILE A 26 -0.03 -5.34 -1.09
C ILE A 26 -0.87 -6.32 -0.27
N ALA A 27 -0.39 -6.71 0.91
CA ALA A 27 -1.06 -7.63 1.82
C ALA A 27 -1.04 -7.10 3.26
N LEU A 28 -2.09 -7.42 4.03
CA LEU A 28 -2.13 -7.19 5.46
C LEU A 28 -1.32 -8.29 6.15
N HIS A 29 -0.29 -7.92 6.91
CA HIS A 29 0.56 -8.87 7.62
C HIS A 29 0.13 -9.05 9.07
N ASP A 30 -0.11 -7.95 9.77
CA ASP A 30 -0.60 -7.98 11.14
C ASP A 30 -1.59 -6.84 11.35
N SER A 31 -2.68 -7.12 12.06
CA SER A 31 -3.60 -6.11 12.54
C SER A 31 -3.97 -6.46 13.97
N SER A 32 -3.47 -5.69 14.92
CA SER A 32 -3.75 -5.85 16.33
C SER A 32 -4.15 -4.52 16.96
N GLU A 33 -4.62 -4.55 18.20
CA GLU A 33 -4.94 -3.34 18.96
C GLU A 33 -3.72 -2.41 19.16
N LYS A 34 -2.51 -2.93 18.95
CA LYS A 34 -1.24 -2.18 19.04
C LYS A 34 -0.86 -1.49 17.72
N GLY A 35 -1.47 -1.86 16.60
CA GLY A 35 -1.19 -1.28 15.29
C GLY A 35 -1.43 -2.23 14.13
N THR A 36 -1.26 -1.70 12.92
CA THR A 36 -1.50 -2.43 11.66
C THR A 36 -0.26 -2.38 10.78
N THR A 37 0.19 -3.54 10.32
CA THR A 37 1.34 -3.71 9.44
C THR A 37 0.89 -4.26 8.08
N PHE A 38 1.22 -3.53 7.01
CA PHE A 38 1.02 -3.97 5.64
C PHE A 38 2.37 -4.25 4.98
N VAL A 39 2.42 -5.29 4.15
CA VAL A 39 3.61 -5.67 3.39
C VAL A 39 3.34 -5.42 1.91
N ILE A 40 4.28 -4.72 1.27
CA ILE A 40 4.24 -4.39 -0.16
C ILE A 40 5.36 -5.17 -0.84
N SER A 41 5.00 -5.91 -1.88
CA SER A 41 5.94 -6.62 -2.73
C SER A 41 5.89 -6.01 -4.12
N LEU A 42 7.01 -5.48 -4.60
CA LEU A 42 7.14 -4.94 -5.94
C LEU A 42 8.08 -5.85 -6.75
N PRO A 43 7.79 -6.10 -8.03
CA PRO A 43 8.72 -6.79 -8.89
C PRO A 43 9.98 -5.92 -9.02
N ILE A 44 11.13 -6.47 -8.64
CA ILE A 44 12.41 -5.87 -9.04
C ILE A 44 12.47 -5.95 -10.57
N GLY A 45 12.67 -4.80 -11.22
CA GLY A 45 12.51 -4.66 -12.66
C GLY A 45 13.18 -5.77 -13.47
N ARG A 46 12.58 -6.11 -14.61
CA ARG A 46 13.25 -6.90 -15.64
C ARG A 46 14.59 -6.24 -15.93
N LYS A 47 15.68 -7.00 -15.92
CA LYS A 47 16.96 -6.54 -16.51
C LYS A 47 16.61 -5.93 -17.87
N GLU A 48 16.89 -4.65 -18.01
CA GLU A 48 17.07 -4.05 -19.32
C GLU A 48 18.36 -4.69 -19.86
N GLU A 49 18.20 -5.65 -20.77
CA GLU A 49 19.26 -6.24 -21.58
C GLU A 49 19.26 -5.59 -22.95
#